data_AF-A0A173LNW4-F1
#
_entry.id   AF-A0A173LNW4-F1
#
_cell.length_a   1.000
_cell.length_b   1.000
_cell.length_c   1.000
_cell.angle_alpha   90.00
_cell.angle_beta   90.00
_cell.angle_gamma   90.00
#
_symmetry.space_group_name_H-M   'P 1'
#
loop_
_entity.id
_entity.type
_entity.pdbx_description
1 polymer ?
#
loop_
_entity_poly.entity_id
_entity_poly.type
_entity_poly.pdbx_seq_one_letter_code
_entity_poly.pdbx_strand_id
1 'polypeptide(L)'
;MTSATMGERVCRICGRTKFAAACAGGALMMASCSLGSPEYVGEAGVLREAGGDYEVFVNPCGEAIIEVSVEAGGDTVGKLKASEPSEEPFSFVLGGRAPAPWQATDVGDTGIGADDEITVSVELADASGNREFTPTEIAVDEFDRPVGNRIFVGTPHKSGDRTLSDPESWLGVCRE
;
A
#
# COMPACT_ATOMS: atom_id res chain seq x y z
N MET A 1 -34.74 -26.59 -16.65
CA MET A 1 -33.57 -27.49 -16.73
C MET A 1 -32.37 -26.55 -16.73
N THR A 2 -31.58 -26.38 -15.68
CA THR A 2 -30.88 -27.41 -14.89
C THR A 2 -30.46 -26.81 -13.55
N SER A 3 -30.64 -27.59 -12.47
CA SER A 3 -30.13 -27.33 -11.12
C SER A 3 -28.60 -27.44 -11.03
N ALA A 4 -28.10 -27.05 -9.86
CA ALA A 4 -26.79 -27.36 -9.24
C ALA A 4 -25.75 -26.23 -9.41
N THR A 5 -24.97 -25.82 -8.39
CA THR A 5 -24.63 -26.48 -7.14
C THR A 5 -24.31 -25.42 -6.08
N MET A 6 -24.95 -25.54 -4.93
CA MET A 6 -24.72 -24.75 -3.72
C MET A 6 -23.34 -25.15 -3.15
N GLY A 7 -22.33 -24.31 -3.40
CA GLY A 7 -21.02 -24.42 -2.76
C GLY A 7 -21.07 -23.76 -1.39
N GLU A 8 -21.34 -24.56 -0.38
CA GLU A 8 -21.31 -24.21 1.04
C GLU A 8 -19.90 -23.70 1.42
N ARG A 9 -19.71 -22.40 1.62
CA ARG A 9 -18.55 -21.86 2.34
C ARG A 9 -19.01 -21.27 3.65
N VAL A 10 -18.89 -22.11 4.67
CA VAL A 10 -19.07 -21.83 6.08
C VAL A 10 -18.20 -20.63 6.47
N CYS A 11 -18.81 -19.48 6.72
CA CYS A 11 -18.21 -18.40 7.49
C CYS A 11 -17.98 -18.93 8.92
N ARG A 12 -16.74 -19.36 9.19
CA ARG A 12 -16.30 -19.73 10.54
C ARG A 12 -15.83 -18.45 11.22
N ILE A 13 -16.22 -18.33 12.50
CA ILE A 13 -15.72 -17.40 13.54
C ILE A 13 -16.61 -16.17 13.79
N CYS A 14 -17.53 -16.34 14.75
CA CYS A 14 -17.69 -15.54 15.98
C CYS A 14 -18.93 -16.12 16.69
N GLY A 15 -18.82 -16.77 17.84
CA GLY A 15 -18.61 -16.11 19.11
C GLY A 15 -19.76 -16.51 20.03
N ARG A 16 -19.41 -17.08 21.17
CA ARG A 16 -20.28 -17.82 22.09
C ARG A 16 -20.95 -16.86 23.09
N THR A 17 -22.26 -16.64 23.00
CA THR A 17 -23.03 -16.14 24.16
C THR A 17 -24.52 -16.48 24.05
N LYS A 18 -25.03 -17.11 25.11
CA LYS A 18 -26.45 -17.41 25.35
C LYS A 18 -27.24 -16.11 25.45
N PHE A 19 -28.39 -15.99 24.77
CA PHE A 19 -29.63 -15.40 25.31
C PHE A 19 -30.80 -15.75 24.38
N ALA A 20 -31.88 -16.27 24.95
CA ALA A 20 -33.14 -16.53 24.29
C ALA A 20 -34.02 -15.27 24.35
N ALA A 21 -34.67 -14.88 23.24
CA ALA A 21 -35.99 -14.25 23.21
C ALA A 21 -36.46 -13.93 21.78
N ALA A 22 -37.65 -14.47 21.46
CA ALA A 22 -38.76 -13.87 20.71
C ALA A 22 -38.56 -13.18 19.34
N CYS A 23 -39.27 -13.74 18.36
CA CYS A 23 -39.60 -13.17 17.06
C CYS A 23 -40.30 -11.80 17.14
N ALA A 24 -39.94 -10.87 16.25
CA ALA A 24 -40.88 -9.99 15.56
C ALA A 24 -40.17 -9.34 14.36
N GLY A 25 -40.90 -9.17 13.26
CA GLY A 25 -40.37 -8.83 11.96
C GLY A 25 -39.65 -7.48 11.92
N GLY A 26 -38.51 -7.48 11.24
CA GLY A 26 -37.83 -6.28 10.78
C GLY A 26 -37.36 -6.58 9.37
N ALA A 27 -37.93 -5.89 8.39
CA ALA A 27 -37.47 -5.91 7.02
C ALA A 27 -35.96 -5.59 7.01
N LEU A 28 -35.14 -6.58 6.66
CA LEU A 28 -33.73 -6.37 6.36
C LEU A 28 -33.69 -5.56 5.07
N MET A 29 -33.56 -4.24 5.23
CA MET A 29 -32.94 -3.38 4.23
C MET A 29 -31.60 -4.04 3.90
N MET A 30 -31.55 -4.71 2.75
CA MET A 30 -30.31 -5.09 2.11
C MET A 30 -29.64 -3.76 1.74
N ALA A 31 -28.90 -3.19 2.68
CA ALA A 31 -27.95 -2.14 2.39
C ALA A 31 -26.92 -2.78 1.46
N SER A 32 -27.20 -2.67 0.16
CA SER A 32 -26.21 -2.87 -0.88
C SER A 32 -25.15 -1.82 -0.63
N CYS A 33 -24.14 -2.15 0.18
CA CYS A 33 -22.89 -1.40 0.18
C CYS A 33 -22.31 -1.60 -1.23
N SER A 34 -22.75 -0.77 -2.18
CA SER A 34 -21.89 -0.37 -3.28
C SER A 34 -20.77 0.43 -2.63
N LEU A 35 -19.80 -0.29 -2.06
CA LEU A 35 -18.45 0.24 -1.94
C LEU A 35 -18.07 0.56 -3.37
N GLY A 36 -17.96 1.84 -3.70
CA GLY A 36 -17.55 2.29 -5.02
C GLY A 36 -16.15 1.74 -5.36
N SER A 37 -15.60 2.14 -6.49
CA SER A 37 -14.15 1.97 -6.68
C SER A 37 -13.41 2.81 -5.65
N PRO A 38 -12.29 2.32 -5.09
CA PRO A 38 -11.52 3.08 -4.13
C PRO A 38 -11.09 4.42 -4.71
N GLU A 39 -11.17 5.46 -3.90
CA GLU A 39 -10.60 6.77 -4.18
C GLU A 39 -9.14 6.70 -3.76
N TYR A 40 -8.26 6.59 -4.76
CA TYR A 40 -6.83 6.52 -4.50
C TYR A 40 -6.27 7.90 -4.15
N VAL A 41 -5.60 7.98 -3.01
CA VAL A 41 -4.99 9.18 -2.45
C VAL A 41 -3.51 8.98 -2.25
N GLY A 42 -2.74 10.06 -2.32
CA GLY A 42 -1.29 10.01 -2.17
C GLY A 42 -0.55 9.21 -3.25
N GLU A 43 0.77 9.32 -3.22
CA GLU A 43 1.68 8.69 -4.17
C GLU A 43 2.91 8.15 -3.45
N ALA A 44 3.36 6.97 -3.86
CA ALA A 44 4.62 6.39 -3.42
C ALA A 44 5.50 6.06 -4.63
N GLY A 45 6.79 5.92 -4.37
CA GLY A 45 7.74 5.59 -5.41
C GLY A 45 9.01 4.98 -4.88
N VAL A 46 9.75 4.33 -5.78
CA VAL A 46 11.02 3.69 -5.47
C VAL A 46 12.08 4.12 -6.48
N LEU A 47 13.26 4.44 -5.96
CA LEU A 47 14.47 4.69 -6.74
C LEU A 47 15.52 3.67 -6.34
N ARG A 48 16.28 3.17 -7.31
CA ARG A 48 17.51 2.41 -7.05
C ARG A 48 18.71 3.32 -7.26
N GLU A 49 19.43 3.58 -6.19
CA GLU A 49 20.63 4.41 -6.19
C GLU A 49 21.80 3.70 -6.89
N ALA A 50 22.82 4.47 -7.29
CA ALA A 50 24.00 3.91 -7.98
C ALA A 50 24.78 2.88 -7.13
N GLY A 51 24.61 2.90 -5.80
CA GLY A 51 25.16 1.92 -4.87
C GLY A 51 24.41 0.59 -4.81
N GLY A 52 23.23 0.50 -5.45
CA GLY A 52 22.33 -0.65 -5.40
C GLY A 52 21.29 -0.57 -4.27
N ASP A 53 21.38 0.43 -3.39
CA ASP A 53 20.40 0.70 -2.36
C ASP A 53 19.07 1.17 -2.96
N TYR A 54 17.96 0.88 -2.27
CA TYR A 54 16.64 1.33 -2.66
C TYR A 54 16.17 2.46 -1.74
N GLU A 55 15.79 3.59 -2.32
CA GLU A 55 15.15 4.69 -1.63
C GLU A 55 13.66 4.70 -1.92
N VAL A 56 12.87 4.73 -0.87
CA VAL A 56 11.41 4.80 -0.91
C VAL A 56 10.98 6.23 -0.67
N PHE A 57 10.10 6.72 -1.53
CA PHE A 57 9.54 8.05 -1.52
C PHE A 57 8.05 7.97 -1.25
N VAL A 58 7.56 8.80 -0.32
CA VAL A 58 6.14 8.83 0.07
C VAL A 58 5.65 10.27 0.07
N ASN A 59 4.57 10.54 -0.67
CA ASN A 59 3.86 11.80 -0.66
C ASN A 59 2.40 11.57 -0.26
N PRO A 60 2.01 11.97 0.97
CA PRO A 60 0.65 11.77 1.45
C PRO A 60 -0.41 12.63 0.76
N CYS A 61 -0.03 13.66 0.02
CA CYS A 61 -0.95 14.55 -0.69
C CYS A 61 -2.06 15.15 0.19
N GLY A 62 -1.71 15.51 1.42
CA GLY A 62 -2.63 16.09 2.40
C GLY A 62 -3.43 15.06 3.20
N GLU A 63 -3.22 13.76 2.99
CA GLU A 63 -3.82 12.72 3.81
C GLU A 63 -2.90 12.32 4.96
N ALA A 64 -3.46 12.17 6.15
CA ALA A 64 -2.70 11.72 7.30
C ALA A 64 -2.40 10.21 7.17
N ILE A 65 -1.14 9.82 7.31
CA ILE A 65 -0.68 8.43 7.26
C ILE A 65 0.02 8.02 8.55
N ILE A 66 0.00 6.71 8.86
CA ILE A 66 0.53 6.16 10.11
C ILE A 66 1.55 5.04 9.93
N GLU A 67 1.54 4.36 8.79
CA GLU A 67 2.42 3.22 8.54
C GLU A 67 2.83 3.17 7.07
N VAL A 68 4.08 2.78 6.82
CA VAL A 68 4.59 2.44 5.49
C VAL A 68 5.23 1.07 5.57
N SER A 69 4.81 0.16 4.69
CA SER A 69 5.33 -1.19 4.59
C SER A 69 5.91 -1.41 3.20
N VAL A 70 7.07 -2.04 3.15
CA VAL A 70 7.80 -2.37 1.94
C VAL A 70 8.05 -3.86 1.95
N GLU A 71 7.54 -4.53 0.94
CA GLU A 71 7.66 -5.97 0.74
C GLU A 71 8.52 -6.24 -0.49
N ALA A 72 9.33 -7.30 -0.45
CA ALA A 72 10.05 -7.80 -1.60
C ALA A 72 10.06 -9.33 -1.57
N GLY A 73 9.74 -9.97 -2.69
CA GLY A 73 9.71 -11.44 -2.77
C GLY A 73 8.69 -12.13 -1.84
N GLY A 74 7.75 -11.36 -1.28
CA GLY A 74 6.77 -11.82 -0.28
C GLY A 74 7.20 -11.65 1.18
N ASP A 75 8.40 -11.11 1.44
CA ASP A 75 8.90 -10.80 2.78
C ASP A 75 8.87 -9.29 3.04
N THR A 76 8.59 -8.88 4.28
CA THR A 76 8.70 -7.47 4.69
C THR A 76 10.17 -7.09 4.81
N VAL A 77 10.63 -6.18 3.94
CA VAL A 77 12.02 -5.68 3.91
C VAL A 77 12.16 -4.30 4.54
N GLY A 78 11.07 -3.59 4.77
CA GLY A 78 11.06 -2.35 5.52
C GLY A 78 9.69 -2.03 6.06
N LYS A 79 9.62 -1.62 7.32
CA LYS A 79 8.38 -1.17 7.93
C LYS A 79 8.61 0.02 8.84
N LEU A 80 7.97 1.14 8.52
CA LEU A 80 8.02 2.37 9.30
C LEU A 80 6.65 2.67 9.91
N LYS A 81 6.66 3.10 11.16
CA LYS A 81 5.48 3.57 11.87
C LYS A 81 5.68 4.99 12.37
N ALA A 82 4.72 5.86 12.13
CA ALA A 82 4.74 7.22 12.63
C ALA A 82 4.37 7.23 14.12
N SER A 83 5.04 8.10 14.89
CA SER A 83 4.71 8.29 16.31
C SER A 83 3.36 9.00 16.50
N GLU A 84 3.00 9.83 15.52
CA GLU A 84 1.73 10.54 15.36
C GLU A 84 1.41 10.57 13.85
N PRO A 85 0.12 10.64 13.44
CA PRO A 85 -0.24 10.76 12.03
C PRO A 85 0.49 11.92 11.34
N SER A 86 0.98 11.68 10.12
CA SER A 86 1.78 12.64 9.35
C SER A 86 1.19 12.88 7.97
N GLU A 87 1.13 14.13 7.53
CA GLU A 87 0.71 14.56 6.19
C GLU A 87 1.90 15.01 5.32
N GLU A 88 3.08 15.10 5.92
CA GLU A 88 4.28 15.60 5.27
C GLU A 88 4.94 14.54 4.36
N PRO A 89 5.42 14.92 3.17
CA PRO A 89 6.19 14.04 2.30
C PRO A 89 7.57 13.72 2.91
N PHE A 90 8.07 12.51 2.66
CA PHE A 90 9.38 12.07 3.12
C PHE A 90 9.96 10.96 2.24
N SER A 91 11.25 10.69 2.43
CA SER A 91 11.93 9.54 1.84
C SER A 91 12.82 8.83 2.86
N PHE A 92 13.14 7.56 2.58
CA PHE A 92 14.07 6.78 3.38
C PHE A 92 14.71 5.66 2.55
N VAL A 93 15.96 5.34 2.90
CA VAL A 93 16.69 4.22 2.30
C VAL A 93 16.34 2.93 3.05
N LEU A 94 16.02 1.85 2.33
CA LEU A 94 15.80 0.52 2.91
C LEU A 94 17.06 0.05 3.63
N GLY A 95 16.91 -0.51 4.83
CA GLY A 95 18.05 -0.85 5.70
C GLY A 95 18.71 0.36 6.39
N GLY A 96 18.33 1.58 6.02
CA GLY A 96 18.84 2.83 6.59
C GLY A 96 18.15 3.25 7.90
N ARG A 97 18.55 4.41 8.41
CA ARG A 97 17.90 5.02 9.58
C ARG A 97 16.56 5.64 9.17
N ALA A 98 15.49 5.32 9.90
CA ALA A 98 14.19 5.95 9.73
C ALA A 98 14.26 7.49 9.95
N PRO A 99 13.59 8.30 9.10
CA PRO A 99 13.50 9.74 9.29
C PRO A 99 12.54 10.07 10.44
N ALA A 100 12.82 11.09 11.24
CA ALA A 100 11.85 11.55 12.25
C ALA A 100 10.61 12.16 11.55
N PRO A 101 9.37 11.96 12.06
CA PRO A 101 8.98 11.32 13.33
C PRO A 101 8.72 9.79 13.22
N TRP A 102 9.17 9.16 12.14
CA TRP A 102 8.97 7.74 11.86
C TRP A 102 9.97 6.86 12.60
N GLN A 103 9.52 5.67 12.97
CA GLN A 103 10.30 4.65 13.65
C GLN A 103 10.28 3.38 12.82
N ALA A 104 11.44 2.79 12.58
CA ALA A 104 11.51 1.46 11.97
C ALA A 104 11.02 0.42 12.98
N THR A 105 9.98 -0.31 12.60
CA THR A 105 9.43 -1.42 13.40
C THR A 105 9.84 -2.78 12.86
N ASP A 106 10.23 -2.83 11.58
CA ASP A 106 10.89 -3.98 10.97
C ASP A 106 11.90 -3.48 9.93
N VAL A 107 13.08 -4.06 9.93
CA VAL A 107 14.14 -3.80 8.96
C VAL A 107 14.65 -5.18 8.59
N GLY A 108 14.01 -5.79 7.60
CA GLY A 108 14.51 -7.04 7.05
C GLY A 108 15.94 -6.84 6.57
N ASP A 109 16.76 -7.89 6.66
CA ASP A 109 17.99 -7.95 5.87
C ASP A 109 17.55 -7.79 4.41
N THR A 110 18.07 -6.79 3.69
CA THR A 110 17.53 -6.34 2.39
C THR A 110 17.87 -7.31 1.27
N GLY A 111 17.77 -8.62 1.49
CA GLY A 111 18.04 -9.72 0.56
C GLY A 111 17.10 -9.76 -0.64
N ILE A 112 16.75 -8.60 -1.18
CA ILE A 112 15.99 -8.35 -2.39
C ILE A 112 16.76 -9.00 -3.55
N GLY A 113 16.19 -10.08 -4.06
CA GLY A 113 16.65 -10.79 -5.23
C GLY A 113 16.44 -9.99 -6.52
N ALA A 114 17.20 -10.34 -7.56
CA ALA A 114 17.08 -9.70 -8.87
C ALA A 114 15.73 -9.94 -9.56
N ASP A 115 15.03 -11.02 -9.18
CA ASP A 115 13.73 -11.41 -9.71
C ASP A 115 12.56 -10.99 -8.80
N ASP A 116 12.84 -10.26 -7.71
CA ASP A 116 11.81 -9.84 -6.77
C ASP A 116 11.00 -8.65 -7.31
N GLU A 117 9.76 -8.55 -6.83
CA GLU A 117 8.93 -7.36 -6.96
C GLU A 117 8.94 -6.61 -5.63
N ILE A 118 9.25 -5.31 -5.68
CA ILE A 118 9.17 -4.39 -4.55
C ILE A 118 7.76 -3.80 -4.53
N THR A 119 7.05 -3.99 -3.41
CA THR A 119 5.73 -3.43 -3.18
C THR A 119 5.76 -2.47 -2.00
N VAL A 120 5.40 -1.20 -2.23
CA VAL A 120 5.23 -0.19 -1.19
C VAL A 120 3.74 0.01 -0.93
N SER A 121 3.35 -0.18 0.32
CA SER A 121 2.00 0.05 0.83
C SER A 121 2.03 1.08 1.95
N VAL A 122 1.01 1.92 2.03
CA VAL A 122 0.90 2.99 3.03
C VAL A 122 -0.47 2.93 3.69
N GLU A 123 -0.49 2.98 5.01
CA GLU A 123 -1.72 2.97 5.81
C GLU A 123 -2.13 4.41 6.15
N LEU A 124 -3.36 4.77 5.76
CA LEU A 124 -4.00 6.03 6.14
C LEU A 124 -4.37 6.00 7.63
N ALA A 125 -4.21 7.14 8.31
CA ALA A 125 -4.67 7.34 9.68
C ALA A 125 -6.20 7.26 9.78
N ASP A 126 -6.88 7.81 8.77
CA ASP A 126 -8.32 7.74 8.62
C ASP A 126 -8.66 6.95 7.34
N ALA A 127 -8.95 5.66 7.50
CA ALA A 127 -9.48 4.82 6.44
C ALA A 127 -11.01 5.00 6.28
N SER A 128 -11.61 6.06 6.82
CA SER A 128 -13.03 6.34 6.61
C SER A 128 -13.30 6.67 5.14
N GLY A 129 -14.49 6.27 4.69
CA GLY A 129 -14.80 6.29 3.27
C GLY A 129 -14.17 5.11 2.53
N ASN A 130 -14.14 5.21 1.21
CA ASN A 130 -13.57 4.18 0.33
C ASN A 130 -12.19 4.64 -0.16
N ARG A 131 -11.41 5.26 0.72
CA ARG A 131 -10.14 5.91 0.36
C ARG A 131 -8.99 4.96 0.63
N GLU A 132 -8.07 4.86 -0.31
CA GLU A 132 -6.91 3.97 -0.21
C GLU A 132 -5.67 4.68 -0.71
N PHE A 133 -4.51 4.37 -0.13
CA PHE A 133 -3.27 4.88 -0.68
C PHE A 133 -2.89 4.13 -1.95
N THR A 134 -2.41 4.81 -2.99
CA THR A 134 -1.97 4.13 -4.23
C THR A 134 -0.76 3.25 -3.95
N PRO A 135 -0.86 1.90 -4.06
CA PRO A 135 0.31 1.04 -3.89
C PRO A 135 1.30 1.27 -5.03
N THR A 136 2.57 0.97 -4.77
CA THR A 136 3.63 1.06 -5.77
C THR A 136 4.29 -0.30 -5.91
N GLU A 137 4.38 -0.82 -7.14
CA GLU A 137 4.85 -2.18 -7.44
C GLU A 137 5.92 -2.10 -8.53
N ILE A 138 7.13 -2.58 -8.28
CA ILE A 138 8.25 -2.53 -9.24
C ILE A 138 9.03 -3.83 -9.23
N ALA A 139 9.16 -4.48 -10.39
CA ALA A 139 10.10 -5.58 -10.56
C ALA A 139 11.55 -5.06 -10.56
N VAL A 140 12.45 -5.73 -9.84
CA VAL A 140 13.83 -5.28 -9.63
C VAL A 140 14.61 -5.13 -10.95
N ASP A 141 14.33 -5.99 -11.93
CA ASP A 141 14.94 -5.95 -13.27
C ASP A 141 14.57 -4.67 -14.07
N GLU A 142 13.50 -3.96 -13.70
CA GLU A 142 13.13 -2.70 -14.33
C GLU A 142 14.11 -1.58 -14.03
N PHE A 143 14.79 -1.61 -12.88
CA PHE A 143 15.82 -0.64 -12.54
C PHE A 143 17.07 -0.76 -13.43
N ASP A 144 17.28 -1.92 -14.07
CA ASP A 144 18.40 -2.13 -14.99
C ASP A 144 18.13 -1.53 -16.39
N ARG A 145 16.89 -1.06 -16.65
CA ARG A 145 16.56 -0.33 -17.88
C ARG A 145 17.20 1.06 -17.83
N PRO A 146 17.65 1.61 -18.98
CA PRO A 146 18.29 2.93 -19.03
C PRO A 146 17.27 4.07 -18.90
N VAL A 147 16.61 4.17 -17.75
CA VAL A 147 15.65 5.23 -17.41
C VAL A 147 16.30 6.38 -16.63
N GLY A 148 17.57 6.23 -16.25
CA GLY A 148 18.32 7.24 -15.48
C GLY A 148 17.94 7.26 -14.00
N ASN A 149 18.29 8.33 -13.30
CA ASN A 149 18.00 8.52 -11.88
C ASN A 149 16.54 8.95 -11.67
N ARG A 150 15.60 8.02 -11.86
CA ARG A 150 14.16 8.28 -11.87
C ARG A 150 13.44 7.42 -10.84
N ILE A 151 12.46 8.02 -10.20
CA ILE A 151 11.57 7.36 -9.26
C ILE A 151 10.49 6.64 -10.06
N PHE A 152 10.33 5.34 -9.82
CA PHE A 152 9.23 4.53 -10.33
C PHE A 152 8.02 4.74 -9.44
N VAL A 153 6.88 5.15 -10.01
CA VAL A 153 5.70 5.61 -9.26
C VAL A 153 4.50 4.71 -9.52
N GLY A 154 3.82 4.34 -8.43
CA GLY A 154 2.57 3.57 -8.48
C GLY A 154 2.70 2.20 -9.13
N THR A 155 1.58 1.66 -9.58
CA THR A 155 1.52 0.38 -10.29
C THR A 155 1.77 0.54 -11.79
N PRO A 156 2.34 -0.49 -12.45
CA PRO A 156 2.56 -0.44 -13.89
C PRO A 156 1.22 -0.38 -14.64
N HIS A 157 1.15 0.40 -15.71
CA HIS A 157 -0.04 0.42 -16.56
C HIS A 157 -0.16 -0.92 -17.30
N LYS A 158 -1.39 -1.33 -17.65
CA LYS A 158 -1.64 -2.59 -18.38
C LYS A 158 -0.95 -2.66 -19.76
N SER A 159 -0.55 -1.52 -20.31
CA SER A 159 0.26 -1.44 -21.55
C SER A 159 1.73 -1.79 -21.34
N GLY A 160 2.18 -1.93 -20.09
CA GLY A 160 3.58 -2.07 -19.71
C GLY A 160 4.29 -0.72 -19.50
N ASP A 161 3.59 0.39 -19.68
CA ASP A 161 4.16 1.73 -19.44
C ASP A 161 4.26 2.01 -17.93
N ARG A 162 5.33 2.74 -17.57
CA ARG A 162 5.67 3.07 -16.19
C ARG A 162 5.66 4.58 -15.98
N THR A 163 5.06 5.02 -14.89
CA THR A 163 5.15 6.43 -14.47
C THR A 163 6.50 6.67 -13.82
N LEU A 164 7.22 7.68 -14.30
CA LEU A 164 8.54 8.05 -13.80
C LEU A 164 8.55 9.50 -13.33
N SER A 165 9.04 9.75 -12.12
CA SER A 165 9.23 11.10 -11.58
C SER A 165 10.71 11.44 -11.40
N ASP A 166 11.03 12.74 -11.45
CA ASP A 166 12.34 13.23 -11.04
C ASP A 166 12.38 13.42 -9.52
N PRO A 167 13.46 13.05 -8.82
CA PRO A 167 13.59 13.24 -7.38
C PRO A 167 13.36 14.69 -6.94
N GLU A 168 13.86 15.66 -7.73
CA GLU A 168 13.71 17.10 -7.43
C GLU A 168 12.25 17.59 -7.50
N SER A 169 11.40 16.88 -8.24
CA SER A 169 9.98 17.23 -8.41
C SER A 169 9.05 16.47 -7.46
N TRP A 170 9.55 15.48 -6.72
CA TRP A 170 8.74 14.53 -5.95
C TRP A 170 7.77 15.19 -4.95
N LEU A 171 8.20 16.27 -4.31
CA LEU A 171 7.38 16.97 -3.31
C LEU A 171 6.10 17.57 -3.90
N GLY A 172 6.06 17.84 -5.21
CA GLY A 172 4.88 18.34 -5.91
C GLY A 172 4.04 17.26 -6.59
N VAL A 173 4.41 15.99 -6.47
CA VAL A 173 3.69 14.87 -7.11
C VAL A 173 2.44 14.56 -6.29
N CYS A 174 1.33 15.16 -6.68
CA CYS A 174 -0.01 14.77 -6.27
C CYS A 174 -0.90 14.74 -7.51
N ARG A 175 -1.72 13.69 -7.63
CA ARG A 175 -2.74 13.64 -8.69
C ARG A 175 -3.82 14.69 -8.38
N GLU A 176 -4.13 15.51 -9.37
CA GLU A 176 -5.25 16.46 -9.36
C GLU A 176 -6.59 15.76 -9.65
#